data_AF-A0A7Y3MGX1-F1
#
_entry.id   AF-A0A7Y3MGX1-F1
#
_cell.length_a   1.000
_cell.length_b   1.000
_cell.length_c   1.000
_cell.angle_alpha   90.00
_cell.angle_beta   90.00
_cell.angle_gamma   90.00
#
_symmetry.space_group_name_H-M   'P 1'
#
loop_
_entity.id
_entity.type
_entity.pdbx_description
1 polymer ?
#
loop_
_entity_poly.entity_id
_entity_poly.type
_entity_poly.pdbx_seq_one_letter_code
_entity_poly.pdbx_strand_id
1 'polypeptide(L)'
;MPRISAALIDEHREATRRALFDAALDLFARQGYVETTLGALADHAGIGRTTFYDYFTDKDDLLASLVEEYLPAVFESMIEEIPRSLPLRDQLATLVVSMVEFV
;
A
#
# COMPACT_ATOMS: atom_id res chain seq x y z
N MET A 1 3.31 -2.67 38.12
CA MET A 1 3.60 -3.09 36.73
C MET A 1 2.74 -2.24 35.80
N PRO A 2 3.31 -1.50 34.83
CA PRO A 2 2.52 -0.72 33.90
C PRO A 2 1.86 -1.67 32.89
N ARG A 3 0.53 -1.59 32.74
CA ARG A 3 -0.16 -2.29 31.65
C ARG A 3 0.18 -1.55 30.36
N ILE A 4 0.87 -2.21 29.44
CA ILE A 4 0.87 -1.78 28.04
C ILE A 4 -0.62 -1.71 27.65
N SER A 5 -1.11 -0.50 27.35
CA SER A 5 -2.51 -0.30 27.04
C SER A 5 -2.83 -0.91 25.67
N ALA A 6 -4.05 -1.40 25.47
CA ALA A 6 -4.46 -1.95 24.18
C ALA A 6 -4.21 -0.96 23.02
N ALA A 7 -4.44 0.33 23.26
CA ALA A 7 -4.19 1.40 22.29
C ALA A 7 -2.71 1.48 21.84
N LEU A 8 -1.75 1.31 22.75
CA LEU A 8 -0.32 1.31 22.39
C LEU A 8 0.07 0.10 21.55
N ILE A 9 -0.61 -1.03 21.76
CA ILE A 9 -0.39 -2.24 20.96
C ILE A 9 -0.95 -2.03 19.55
N ASP A 10 -2.16 -1.46 19.44
CA ASP A 10 -2.79 -1.17 18.16
C ASP A 10 -2.00 -0.13 17.36
N GLU A 11 -1.52 0.93 18.01
CA GLU A 11 -0.64 1.94 17.38
C GLU A 11 0.66 1.33 16.86
N HIS A 12 1.31 0.48 17.66
CA HIS A 12 2.54 -0.21 17.25
C HIS A 12 2.30 -1.17 16.08
N ARG A 13 1.17 -1.89 16.13
CA ARG A 13 0.75 -2.78 15.05
C ARG A 13 0.57 -2.01 13.75
N GLU A 14 -0.17 -0.92 13.81
CA GLU A 14 -0.43 -0.08 12.66
C GLU A 14 0.86 0.57 12.11
N ALA A 15 1.76 1.04 12.98
CA ALA A 15 3.06 1.57 12.55
C ALA A 15 3.91 0.52 11.82
N THR A 16 3.91 -0.72 12.30
CA THR A 16 4.63 -1.83 11.67
C THR A 16 4.04 -2.17 10.29
N ARG A 17 2.71 -2.16 10.19
CA ARG A 17 2.00 -2.40 8.93
C ARG A 17 2.35 -1.34 7.88
N ARG A 18 2.41 -0.07 8.27
CA ARG A 18 2.86 1.03 7.39
C ARG A 18 4.31 0.87 6.96
N ALA A 19 5.22 0.49 7.87
CA ALA A 19 6.62 0.25 7.53
C ALA A 19 6.78 -0.88 6.48
N LEU A 20 5.95 -1.92 6.54
CA LEU A 20 5.91 -2.97 5.53
C LEU A 20 5.38 -2.47 4.18
N PHE A 21 4.42 -1.56 4.17
CA PHE A 21 3.94 -0.92 2.94
C PHE A 21 4.99 -0.02 2.31
N ASP A 22 5.67 0.81 3.10
CA ASP A 22 6.75 1.67 2.61
C ASP A 22 7.88 0.83 2.00
N ALA A 23 8.26 -0.27 2.68
CA ALA A 23 9.25 -1.22 2.16
C ALA A 23 8.80 -1.87 0.84
N ALA A 24 7.52 -2.25 0.74
CA ALA A 24 6.95 -2.82 -0.47
C ALA A 24 6.96 -1.83 -1.64
N LEU A 25 6.49 -0.60 -1.43
CA LEU A 25 6.50 0.45 -2.45
C LEU A 25 7.91 0.71 -2.98
N ASP A 26 8.89 0.86 -2.09
CA ASP A 26 10.27 1.15 -2.47
C ASP A 26 10.92 -0.02 -3.22
N LEU A 27 10.82 -1.24 -2.69
CA LEU A 27 11.47 -2.40 -3.29
C LEU A 27 10.79 -2.84 -4.60
N PHE A 28 9.45 -2.80 -4.66
CA PHE A 28 8.75 -3.13 -5.90
C PHE A 28 9.07 -2.13 -7.01
N ALA A 29 9.20 -0.84 -6.69
CA ALA A 29 9.59 0.18 -7.66
C ALA A 29 11.04 0.04 -8.13
N ARG A 30 11.99 -0.30 -7.23
CA ARG A 30 13.43 -0.34 -7.56
C ARG A 30 13.87 -1.58 -8.31
N GLN A 31 13.36 -2.75 -7.94
CA GLN A 31 13.85 -4.04 -8.43
C GLN A 31 12.74 -4.97 -8.95
N GLY A 32 11.48 -4.50 -8.89
CA GLY A 32 10.33 -5.26 -9.35
C GLY A 32 9.74 -6.19 -8.29
N TYR A 33 8.47 -6.52 -8.51
CA TYR A 33 7.69 -7.41 -7.64
C TYR A 33 8.34 -8.80 -7.52
N VAL A 34 8.68 -9.43 -8.65
CA VAL A 34 9.14 -10.83 -8.71
C VAL A 34 10.42 -11.03 -7.90
N GLU A 35 11.41 -10.16 -8.08
CA GLU A 35 12.72 -10.26 -7.42
C GLU A 35 12.70 -9.87 -5.93
N THR A 36 11.64 -9.20 -5.47
CA THR A 36 11.53 -8.82 -4.05
C THR A 36 11.17 -10.02 -3.18
N THR A 37 11.95 -10.26 -2.12
CA THR A 37 11.76 -11.37 -1.19
C THR A 37 11.15 -10.91 0.14
N LEU A 38 10.48 -11.81 0.87
CA LEU A 38 9.96 -11.54 2.21
C LEU A 38 11.05 -11.13 3.21
N GLY A 39 12.26 -11.67 3.05
CA GLY A 39 13.41 -11.28 3.87
C GLY A 39 13.81 -9.83 3.63
N ALA A 40 13.94 -9.44 2.36
CA ALA A 40 14.25 -8.06 1.99
C ALA A 40 13.19 -7.06 2.48
N LEU A 41 11.90 -7.44 2.40
CA LEU A 41 10.80 -6.63 2.93
C LEU A 41 10.90 -6.45 4.45
N ALA A 42 11.10 -7.54 5.20
CA ALA A 42 11.23 -7.49 6.65
C ALA A 42 12.46 -6.68 7.09
N ASP A 43 13.60 -6.90 6.44
CA ASP A 43 14.85 -6.18 6.72
C ASP A 43 14.70 -4.68 6.43
N HIS A 44 14.09 -4.32 5.30
CA HIS A 44 13.84 -2.92 4.93
C HIS A 44 12.85 -2.23 5.88
N ALA A 45 11.81 -2.95 6.34
CA ALA A 45 10.87 -2.47 7.34
C ALA A 45 11.44 -2.45 8.77
N GLY A 46 12.65 -2.97 9.00
CA GLY A 46 13.29 -3.01 10.30
C GLY A 46 12.67 -4.02 11.28
N ILE A 47 12.04 -5.07 10.76
CA ILE A 47 11.37 -6.11 11.57
C ILE A 47 11.99 -7.49 11.35
N GLY A 48 11.71 -8.41 12.26
CA GLY A 48 12.07 -9.82 12.07
C GLY A 48 11.20 -10.48 11.00
N ARG A 49 11.77 -11.41 10.23
CA ARG A 49 11.02 -12.19 9.23
C ARG A 49 9.82 -12.94 9.82
N THR A 50 9.91 -13.41 11.07
CA THR A 50 8.77 -14.06 11.73
C THR A 50 7.64 -13.07 12.01
N THR A 51 7.98 -11.82 12.34
CA THR A 51 7.02 -10.73 12.57
C THR A 51 6.24 -10.39 11.31
N PHE A 52 6.84 -10.52 10.12
CA PHE A 52 6.09 -10.37 8.85
C PHE A 52 4.82 -11.23 8.83
N TYR A 53 4.94 -12.49 9.26
CA TYR A 53 3.84 -13.45 9.25
C TYR A 53 2.75 -13.15 10.29
N ASP A 54 2.97 -12.22 11.21
CA ASP A 54 1.93 -11.70 12.12
C ASP A 54 0.99 -10.70 11.41
N TYR A 55 1.39 -10.20 10.23
CA TYR A 55 0.65 -9.22 9.43
C TYR A 55 0.16 -9.77 8.10
N PHE A 56 0.99 -10.52 7.39
CA PHE A 56 0.69 -11.00 6.04
C PHE A 56 1.10 -12.44 5.83
N THR A 57 0.31 -13.21 5.08
CA THR A 57 0.62 -14.62 4.81
C THR A 57 1.76 -14.79 3.82
N ASP A 58 1.84 -13.89 2.84
CA ASP A 58 2.83 -13.90 1.78
C ASP A 58 2.95 -12.51 1.11
N LYS A 59 3.68 -12.45 -0.02
CA LYS A 59 3.92 -11.22 -0.76
C LYS A 59 2.70 -10.77 -1.56
N ASP A 60 1.83 -11.70 -1.97
CA ASP A 60 0.60 -11.38 -2.70
C ASP A 60 -0.42 -10.75 -1.75
N ASP A 61 -0.54 -11.27 -0.52
CA ASP A 61 -1.39 -10.72 0.54
C ASP A 61 -0.97 -9.29 0.95
N LEU A 62 0.33 -9.06 1.09
CA LEU A 62 0.89 -7.72 1.30
C LEU A 62 0.54 -6.77 0.16
N LEU A 63 0.72 -7.20 -1.10
CA LEU A 63 0.44 -6.38 -2.26
C LEU A 63 -1.06 -6.07 -2.37
N ALA A 64 -1.92 -7.05 -2.17
CA ALA A 64 -3.37 -6.87 -2.18
C ALA A 64 -3.81 -5.86 -1.11
N SER A 65 -3.31 -6.01 0.12
CA SER A 65 -3.60 -5.08 1.22
C SER A 65 -3.10 -3.66 0.96
N LEU A 66 -1.92 -3.53 0.35
CA LEU A 66 -1.36 -2.24 -0.05
C LEU A 66 -2.23 -1.58 -1.11
N VAL A 67 -2.66 -2.33 -2.13
CA VAL A 67 -3.57 -1.82 -3.16
C VAL A 67 -4.90 -1.41 -2.55
N GLU A 68 -5.50 -2.23 -1.68
CA GLU A 68 -6.76 -1.90 -1.00
C GLU A 68 -6.67 -0.60 -0.18
N GLU A 69 -5.51 -0.30 0.42
CA GLU A 69 -5.30 0.90 1.21
C GLU A 69 -5.09 2.16 0.37
N TYR A 70 -4.20 2.10 -0.62
CA TYR A 70 -3.75 3.30 -1.32
C TYR A 70 -4.56 3.61 -2.59
N LEU A 71 -5.10 2.59 -3.25
CA LEU A 71 -5.83 2.76 -4.52
C LEU A 71 -7.07 3.66 -4.38
N PRO A 72 -7.87 3.62 -3.29
CA PRO A 72 -9.01 4.52 -3.13
C PRO A 72 -8.62 6.00 -3.11
N ALA A 73 -7.54 6.37 -2.41
CA ALA A 73 -7.06 7.75 -2.34
C ALA A 73 -6.52 8.23 -3.69
N VAL A 74 -5.82 7.34 -4.41
CA VAL A 74 -5.38 7.60 -5.79
C VAL A 74 -6.59 7.86 -6.69
N PHE A 75 -7.63 7.02 -6.63
CA PHE A 75 -8.86 7.22 -7.40
C PHE A 75 -9.57 8.53 -7.06
N GLU A 76 -9.66 8.87 -5.79
CA GLU A 76 -10.30 10.11 -5.35
C GLU A 76 -9.57 11.32 -5.95
N SER A 77 -8.24 11.37 -5.87
CA SER A 77 -7.45 12.44 -6.47
C SER A 77 -7.62 12.51 -8.00
N MET A 78 -7.65 11.37 -8.70
CA MET A 78 -7.92 11.33 -10.14
C MET A 78 -9.30 11.89 -10.49
N ILE A 79 -10.33 11.55 -9.69
CA ILE A 79 -11.71 12.02 -9.92
C ILE A 79 -11.82 13.54 -9.68
N GLU A 80 -11.10 14.07 -8.70
CA GLU A 80 -11.09 15.51 -8.41
C GLU A 80 -10.50 16.34 -9.55
N GLU A 81 -9.54 15.78 -10.30
CA GLU A 81 -8.91 16.43 -11.44
C GLU A 81 -9.77 16.40 -12.72
N ILE A 82 -10.79 15.53 -12.79
CA ILE A 82 -11.65 15.41 -13.98
C ILE A 82 -12.60 16.62 -14.09
N PRO A 83 -12.56 17.38 -15.20
CA PRO A 83 -13.45 18.52 -15.37
C PRO A 83 -14.91 18.08 -15.45
N ARG A 84 -15.71 18.46 -14.44
CA ARG A 84 -17.15 18.13 -14.39
C ARG A 84 -17.99 18.79 -15.49
N SER A 85 -17.41 19.72 -16.25
CA SER A 85 -18.02 20.32 -17.43
C SER A 85 -18.06 19.39 -18.65
N LEU A 86 -17.28 18.31 -18.65
CA LEU A 86 -17.27 17.33 -19.74
C LEU A 86 -18.55 16.48 -19.73
N PRO A 87 -19.02 15.99 -20.89
CA PRO A 87 -20.02 14.92 -20.95
C PRO A 87 -19.58 13.70 -20.13
N LEU A 88 -20.52 12.96 -19.52
CA LEU A 88 -20.20 11.79 -18.67
C LEU A 88 -19.31 10.75 -19.37
N ARG A 89 -19.53 10.53 -20.67
CA ARG A 89 -18.67 9.64 -21.49
C ARG A 89 -17.21 10.08 -21.44
N ASP A 90 -16.97 11.37 -21.57
CA ASP A 90 -15.62 11.94 -21.68
C ASP A 90 -14.96 12.00 -20.31
N GLN A 91 -15.74 12.20 -19.24
CA GLN A 91 -15.27 12.03 -17.85
C GLN A 91 -14.80 10.58 -17.61
N LEU A 92 -15.60 9.58 -18.00
CA LEU A 92 -15.25 8.17 -17.87
C LEU A 92 -14.02 7.80 -18.72
N ALA A 93 -13.94 8.31 -19.95
CA ALA A 93 -12.79 8.11 -20.81
C ALA A 93 -11.51 8.71 -20.20
N THR A 94 -11.61 9.93 -19.64
CA THR A 94 -10.49 10.59 -18.94
C THR A 94 -10.03 9.77 -17.74
N LEU A 95 -10.96 9.32 -16.89
CA LEU A 95 -10.65 8.45 -15.75
C LEU A 95 -9.89 7.20 -16.17
N VAL A 96 -10.37 6.49 -17.18
CA VAL A 96 -9.75 5.25 -17.68
C VAL A 96 -8.34 5.51 -18.24
N VAL A 97 -8.14 6.63 -18.93
CA VAL A 97 -6.80 7.01 -19.44
C VAL A 97 -5.85 7.36 -18.30
N SER A 98 -6.30 8.15 -17.32
CA SER A 98 -5.50 8.53 -16.15
C SER A 98 -5.10 7.32 -15.29
N MET A 99 -5.89 6.26 -15.26
CA MET A 99 -5.53 4.99 -14.58
C MET A 99 -4.35 4.27 -15.24
N VAL A 100 -4.14 4.45 -16.55
CA VAL A 100 -3.05 3.79 -17.31
C VAL A 100 -1.78 4.64 -17.29
N GLU A 101 -1.89 5.97 -17.29
CA GLU A 101 -0.75 6.90 -17.21
C GLU A 101 -0.12 7.00 -15.82
N PHE A 102 -0.78 6.47 -14.79
CA PHE A 102 -0.30 6.48 -13.40
C PHE A 102 0.80 5.44 -13.11
N VAL A 103 1.14 4.59 -14.09
CA VAL A 103 2.18 3.53 -14.00
C VAL A 103 3.42 3.93 -14.80
#